data_AF-A0A8C0RRQ6-F1
#
_entry.id   AF-A0A8C0RRQ6-F1
#
_cell.length_a   1.000
_cell.length_b   1.000
_cell.length_c   1.000
_cell.angle_alpha   90.00
_cell.angle_beta   90.00
_cell.angle_gamma   90.00
#
_symmetry.space_group_name_H-M   'P 1'
#
loop_
_entity.id
_entity.type
_entity.pdbx_description
1 polymer ?
#
loop_
_entity_poly.entity_id
_entity_poly.type
_entity_poly.pdbx_seq_one_letter_code
_entity_poly.pdbx_strand_id
1 'polypeptide(L)'
;MAEDTQEPLAGAGALREALRALLPPTKEELALELGENVERSVVQLLQEAAELFCGGRRSECLQASEAILDYSWERLNTGPWRDVHKDWRRVYAFGCLLKAVCLCQEPGDTTAVAAALKVCDMGLLMGAAILGDILIKVAAILQAHLRSGKRPGPGPAQEPPSMKVDVENPDLDKFPRFAEAPSLSCILSPGEILFIPLQYWHYVRALDLSFSVSFWWS
;
A
#
# COMPACT_ATOMS: atom_id res chain seq x y z
N MET A 1 -44.01 16.08 -11.79
CA MET A 1 -43.73 14.68 -11.41
C MET A 1 -42.89 14.06 -12.52
N ALA A 2 -41.59 13.94 -12.29
CA ALA A 2 -40.71 13.03 -13.00
C ALA A 2 -39.62 12.71 -11.97
N GLU A 3 -39.61 11.47 -11.51
CA GLU A 3 -38.73 10.94 -10.47
C GLU A 3 -37.28 10.99 -10.95
N ASP A 4 -36.47 11.75 -10.21
CA ASP A 4 -35.01 11.73 -10.34
C ASP A 4 -34.53 10.41 -9.75
N THR A 5 -34.22 9.45 -10.62
CA THR A 5 -33.76 8.11 -10.25
C THR A 5 -32.33 8.24 -9.75
N GLN A 6 -32.20 8.32 -8.44
CA GLN A 6 -30.94 8.41 -7.73
C GLN A 6 -30.20 7.05 -7.79
N GLU A 7 -29.28 6.88 -8.73
CA GLU A 7 -28.25 5.83 -8.68
C GLU A 7 -26.93 6.37 -8.10
N PRO A 8 -26.67 6.18 -6.79
CA PRO A 8 -25.28 6.14 -6.33
C PRO A 8 -25.01 5.12 -5.20
N LEU A 9 -25.51 3.87 -5.28
CA LEU A 9 -25.37 2.89 -4.18
C LEU A 9 -24.68 1.55 -4.53
N ALA A 10 -24.50 1.20 -5.80
CA ALA A 10 -23.99 -0.14 -6.17
C ALA A 10 -22.48 -0.36 -5.89
N GLY A 11 -21.63 0.64 -6.15
CA GLY A 11 -20.17 0.46 -6.07
C GLY A 11 -19.61 0.37 -4.65
N ALA A 12 -20.23 1.06 -3.69
CA ALA A 12 -19.74 1.11 -2.32
C ALA A 12 -20.16 -0.10 -1.48
N GLY A 13 -21.38 -0.64 -1.73
CA GLY A 13 -21.79 -1.92 -1.17
C GLY A 13 -20.87 -3.06 -1.62
N ALA A 14 -20.50 -3.07 -2.90
CA ALA A 14 -19.61 -4.07 -3.48
C ALA A 14 -18.21 -4.08 -2.85
N LEU A 15 -17.62 -2.91 -2.55
CA LEU A 15 -16.32 -2.84 -1.86
C LEU A 15 -16.38 -3.48 -0.48
N ARG A 16 -17.41 -3.14 0.30
CA ARG A 16 -17.57 -3.63 1.67
C ARG A 16 -17.80 -5.14 1.70
N GLU A 17 -18.61 -5.66 0.77
CA GLU A 17 -18.85 -7.09 0.63
C GLU A 17 -17.58 -7.85 0.21
N ALA A 18 -16.82 -7.32 -0.77
CA ALA A 18 -15.57 -7.93 -1.21
C ALA A 18 -14.53 -8.00 -0.08
N LEU A 19 -14.38 -6.92 0.70
CA LEU A 19 -13.51 -6.92 1.88
C LEU A 19 -14.03 -7.92 2.93
N ARG A 20 -15.32 -7.92 3.24
CA ARG A 20 -15.90 -8.85 4.24
C ARG A 20 -15.70 -10.31 3.85
N ALA A 21 -15.82 -10.67 2.58
CA ALA A 21 -15.63 -12.04 2.10
C ALA A 21 -14.18 -12.53 2.24
N LEU A 22 -13.22 -11.61 2.28
CA LEU A 22 -11.80 -11.92 2.42
C LEU A 22 -11.33 -11.98 3.89
N LEU A 23 -11.96 -11.20 4.76
CA LEU A 23 -11.48 -10.98 6.13
C LEU A 23 -11.98 -12.08 7.09
N PRO A 24 -11.13 -12.50 8.05
CA PRO A 24 -11.57 -13.45 9.06
C PRO A 24 -12.76 -12.92 9.87
N PRO A 25 -13.84 -13.72 10.06
CA PRO A 25 -15.01 -13.31 10.82
C PRO A 25 -14.75 -13.29 12.34
N THR A 26 -13.78 -14.08 12.83
CA THR A 26 -13.51 -14.26 14.26
C THR A 26 -12.07 -13.87 14.64
N LYS A 27 -11.87 -13.57 15.92
CA LYS A 27 -10.55 -13.23 16.48
C LYS A 27 -9.60 -14.41 16.38
N GLU A 28 -10.10 -15.62 16.59
CA GLU A 28 -9.34 -16.86 16.60
C GLU A 28 -8.72 -17.12 15.22
N GLU A 29 -9.45 -16.82 14.15
CA GLU A 29 -8.98 -16.96 12.78
C GLU A 29 -7.95 -15.91 12.36
N LEU A 30 -7.83 -14.79 13.10
CA LEU A 30 -6.72 -13.85 12.91
C LEU A 30 -5.37 -14.45 13.37
N ALA A 31 -5.37 -15.57 14.11
CA ALA A 31 -4.18 -16.33 14.50
C ALA A 31 -3.04 -15.44 15.04
N LEU A 32 -3.36 -14.60 16.02
CA LEU A 32 -2.47 -13.62 16.66
C LEU A 32 -1.43 -14.28 17.59
N GLU A 33 -0.77 -15.33 17.13
CA GLU A 33 0.31 -16.00 17.85
C GLU A 33 1.61 -15.20 17.68
N LEU A 34 1.86 -14.26 18.58
CA LEU A 34 3.11 -13.50 18.68
C LEU A 34 4.00 -14.13 19.75
N GLY A 35 5.31 -14.21 19.49
CA GLY A 35 6.28 -14.72 20.45
C GLY A 35 6.61 -13.70 21.56
N GLU A 36 7.52 -14.08 22.46
CA GLU A 36 7.93 -13.28 23.63
C GLU A 36 8.73 -12.00 23.27
N ASN A 37 9.01 -11.77 21.98
CA ASN A 37 9.81 -10.65 21.49
C ASN A 37 9.03 -9.33 21.36
N VAL A 38 7.71 -9.37 21.55
CA VAL A 38 6.81 -8.20 21.51
C VAL A 38 6.33 -7.94 22.94
N GLU A 39 6.31 -6.68 23.39
CA GLU A 39 5.86 -6.39 24.74
C GLU A 39 4.41 -6.84 24.94
N ARG A 40 4.13 -7.39 26.12
CA ARG A 40 2.82 -7.92 26.48
C ARG A 40 1.69 -6.89 26.33
N SER A 41 1.96 -5.62 26.59
CA SER A 41 0.99 -4.52 26.40
C SER A 41 0.59 -4.35 24.93
N VAL A 42 1.53 -4.50 24.00
CA VAL A 42 1.27 -4.40 22.55
C VAL A 42 0.50 -5.62 22.06
N VAL A 43 0.83 -6.82 22.56
CA VAL A 43 0.05 -8.03 22.27
C VAL A 43 -1.39 -7.88 22.76
N GLN A 44 -1.60 -7.36 23.97
CA GLN A 44 -2.94 -7.10 24.52
C GLN A 44 -3.70 -6.06 23.68
N LEU A 45 -3.06 -4.96 23.31
CA LEU A 45 -3.68 -3.92 22.48
C LEU A 45 -4.07 -4.48 21.09
N LEU A 46 -3.23 -5.33 20.49
CA LEU A 46 -3.55 -5.98 19.22
C LEU A 46 -4.72 -6.96 19.35
N GLN A 47 -4.79 -7.71 20.44
CA GLN A 47 -5.92 -8.59 20.74
C GLN A 47 -7.21 -7.81 20.95
N GLU A 48 -7.16 -6.67 21.64
CA GLU A 48 -8.30 -5.77 21.82
C GLU A 48 -8.75 -5.16 20.49
N ALA A 49 -7.81 -4.69 19.65
CA ALA A 49 -8.11 -4.17 18.32
C ALA A 49 -8.82 -5.22 17.45
N ALA A 50 -8.39 -6.49 17.52
CA ALA A 50 -9.05 -7.60 16.83
C ALA A 50 -10.46 -7.88 17.36
N GLU A 51 -10.69 -7.79 18.68
CA GLU A 51 -12.04 -7.91 19.25
C GLU A 51 -12.95 -6.77 18.80
N LEU A 52 -12.46 -5.53 18.82
CA LEU A 52 -13.20 -4.36 18.33
C LEU A 52 -13.53 -4.50 16.85
N PHE A 53 -12.59 -5.04 16.05
CA PHE A 53 -12.79 -5.31 14.63
C PHE A 53 -13.90 -6.33 14.37
N CYS A 54 -13.83 -7.50 15.02
CA CYS A 54 -14.82 -8.56 14.88
C CYS A 54 -16.19 -8.14 15.44
N GLY A 55 -16.20 -7.38 16.55
CA GLY A 55 -17.41 -6.78 17.15
C GLY A 55 -17.99 -5.61 16.36
N GLY A 56 -17.37 -5.19 15.26
CA GLY A 56 -17.87 -4.11 14.39
C GLY A 56 -17.67 -2.69 14.93
N ARG A 57 -16.91 -2.50 16.01
CA ARG A 57 -16.57 -1.20 16.61
C ARG A 57 -15.44 -0.52 15.83
N ARG A 58 -15.73 -0.12 14.60
CA ARG A 58 -14.73 0.32 13.61
C ARG A 58 -13.94 1.57 14.02
N SER A 59 -14.58 2.56 14.63
CA SER A 59 -13.91 3.79 15.10
C SER A 59 -12.86 3.50 16.18
N GLU A 60 -13.19 2.65 17.15
CA GLU A 60 -12.28 2.30 18.23
C GLU A 60 -11.18 1.35 17.75
N CYS A 61 -11.54 0.40 16.88
CA CYS A 61 -10.55 -0.42 16.18
C CYS A 61 -9.57 0.44 15.37
N LEU A 62 -10.05 1.52 14.73
CA LEU A 62 -9.19 2.45 14.01
C LEU A 62 -8.19 3.10 14.97
N GLN A 63 -8.66 3.68 16.08
CA GLN A 63 -7.79 4.30 17.09
C GLN A 63 -6.76 3.32 17.67
N ALA A 64 -7.20 2.10 18.03
CA ALA A 64 -6.29 1.06 18.53
C ALA A 64 -5.25 0.65 17.46
N SER A 65 -5.67 0.51 16.20
CA SER A 65 -4.75 0.20 15.09
C SER A 65 -3.74 1.32 14.83
N GLU A 66 -4.11 2.59 15.05
CA GLU A 66 -3.18 3.73 14.94
C GLU A 66 -2.11 3.69 16.02
N ALA A 67 -2.50 3.46 17.28
CA ALA A 67 -1.55 3.31 18.38
C ALA A 67 -0.59 2.12 18.15
N ILE A 68 -1.09 1.00 17.62
CA ILE A 68 -0.27 -0.16 17.26
C ILE A 68 0.74 0.22 16.16
N LEU A 69 0.31 0.95 15.14
CA LEU A 69 1.16 1.35 14.03
C LEU A 69 2.25 2.34 14.47
N ASP A 70 1.91 3.32 15.29
CA ASP A 70 2.88 4.30 15.80
C ASP A 70 3.98 3.58 16.60
N TYR A 71 3.59 2.71 17.52
CA TYR A 71 4.56 1.98 18.35
C TYR A 71 5.39 1.00 17.53
N SER A 72 4.75 0.20 16.68
CA SER A 72 5.48 -0.78 15.87
C SER A 72 6.36 -0.11 14.82
N TRP A 73 5.98 1.04 14.26
CA TRP A 73 6.84 1.84 13.38
C TRP A 73 8.15 2.22 14.05
N GLU A 74 8.10 2.73 15.28
CA GLU A 74 9.31 3.06 16.06
C GLU A 74 10.20 1.81 16.24
N ARG A 75 9.61 0.65 16.55
CA ARG A 75 10.34 -0.60 16.71
C ARG A 75 10.97 -1.11 15.41
N LEU A 76 10.28 -0.95 14.29
CA LEU A 76 10.80 -1.33 12.97
C LEU A 76 11.94 -0.40 12.50
N ASN A 77 11.96 0.85 12.96
CA ASN A 77 12.92 1.87 12.53
C ASN A 77 13.99 2.18 13.59
N THR A 78 14.05 1.41 14.68
CA THR A 78 15.10 1.55 15.71
C THR A 78 16.21 0.54 15.46
N GLY A 79 17.38 1.03 15.03
CA GLY A 79 18.56 0.21 14.80
C GLY A 79 18.60 -0.43 13.40
N PRO A 80 19.53 -1.38 13.17
CA PRO A 80 19.68 -2.03 11.87
C PRO A 80 18.47 -2.92 11.52
N TRP A 81 17.98 -2.83 10.28
CA TRP A 81 16.82 -3.60 9.81
C TRP A 81 16.96 -5.13 9.99
N ARG A 82 18.18 -5.65 9.88
CA ARG A 82 18.46 -7.09 10.07
C ARG A 82 18.18 -7.58 11.50
N ASP A 83 18.15 -6.68 12.48
CA ASP A 83 17.93 -7.00 13.89
C ASP A 83 16.44 -6.92 14.25
N VAL A 84 15.60 -6.46 13.32
CA VAL A 84 14.15 -6.35 13.51
C VAL A 84 13.51 -7.74 13.54
N HIS A 85 12.94 -8.10 14.70
CA HIS A 85 12.31 -9.40 14.87
C HIS A 85 11.05 -9.55 14.00
N LYS A 86 10.83 -10.76 13.46
CA LYS A 86 9.67 -11.08 12.59
C LYS A 86 8.32 -10.77 13.23
N ASP A 87 8.21 -10.89 14.55
CA ASP A 87 6.96 -10.63 15.26
C ASP A 87 6.59 -9.15 15.25
N TRP A 88 7.57 -8.24 15.29
CA TRP A 88 7.32 -6.80 15.10
C TRP A 88 6.77 -6.49 13.72
N ARG A 89 7.30 -7.18 12.69
CA ARG A 89 6.79 -7.07 11.33
C ARG A 89 5.37 -7.62 11.19
N ARG A 90 5.02 -8.67 11.94
CA ARG A 90 3.65 -9.20 12.01
C ARG A 90 2.71 -8.20 12.71
N VAL A 91 3.12 -7.62 13.84
CA VAL A 91 2.34 -6.58 14.54
C VAL A 91 2.03 -5.41 13.61
N TYR A 92 3.05 -4.91 12.90
CA TYR A 92 2.87 -3.81 11.94
C TYR A 92 1.91 -4.20 10.80
N ALA A 93 2.06 -5.41 10.24
CA ALA A 93 1.16 -5.92 9.19
C ALA A 93 -0.30 -6.04 9.66
N PHE A 94 -0.55 -6.53 10.87
CA PHE A 94 -1.90 -6.58 11.43
C PHE A 94 -2.45 -5.18 11.69
N GLY A 95 -1.65 -4.26 12.22
CA GLY A 95 -2.03 -2.85 12.38
C GLY A 95 -2.46 -2.23 11.05
N CYS A 96 -1.69 -2.46 9.98
CA CYS A 96 -2.03 -2.01 8.62
C CYS A 96 -3.35 -2.60 8.13
N LEU A 97 -3.55 -3.91 8.30
CA LEU A 97 -4.77 -4.60 7.88
C LEU A 97 -6.01 -4.00 8.57
N LEU A 98 -5.95 -3.88 9.90
CA LEU A 98 -7.06 -3.36 10.71
C LEU A 98 -7.37 -1.90 10.33
N LYS A 99 -6.34 -1.04 10.26
CA LYS A 99 -6.49 0.36 9.87
C LYS A 99 -7.08 0.50 8.48
N ALA A 100 -6.53 -0.20 7.48
CA ALA A 100 -6.99 -0.10 6.10
C ALA A 100 -8.48 -0.45 5.96
N VAL A 101 -8.92 -1.53 6.59
CA VAL A 101 -10.34 -1.93 6.55
C VAL A 101 -11.22 -0.94 7.31
N CYS A 102 -10.77 -0.42 8.45
CA CYS A 102 -11.52 0.57 9.22
C CYS A 102 -11.61 1.94 8.53
N LEU A 103 -10.69 2.29 7.64
CA LEU A 103 -10.79 3.50 6.81
C LEU A 103 -11.88 3.37 5.74
N CYS A 104 -12.19 2.16 5.27
CA CYS A 104 -13.21 1.92 4.25
C CYS A 104 -14.66 1.88 4.81
N GLN A 105 -14.97 2.67 5.85
CA GLN A 105 -16.30 2.71 6.48
C GLN A 105 -17.35 3.41 5.62
N GLU A 106 -17.00 4.60 5.11
CA GLU A 106 -17.96 5.46 4.41
C GLU A 106 -18.09 5.05 2.93
N PRO A 107 -19.31 4.75 2.47
CA PRO A 107 -19.54 4.34 1.09
C PRO A 107 -19.22 5.49 0.12
N GLY A 108 -18.18 5.31 -0.70
CA GLY A 108 -17.84 6.23 -1.79
C GLY A 108 -16.76 7.28 -1.46
N ASP A 109 -16.14 7.23 -0.27
CA ASP A 109 -15.00 8.09 0.03
C ASP A 109 -13.71 7.57 -0.65
N THR A 110 -13.45 8.08 -1.85
CA THR A 110 -12.24 7.75 -2.62
C THR A 110 -10.95 8.19 -1.93
N THR A 111 -11.01 9.22 -1.07
CA THR A 111 -9.84 9.69 -0.30
C THR A 111 -9.50 8.69 0.79
N ALA A 112 -10.50 8.20 1.54
CA ALA A 112 -10.30 7.16 2.53
C ALA A 112 -9.83 5.84 1.91
N VAL A 113 -10.37 5.45 0.75
CA VAL A 113 -9.91 4.25 0.01
C VAL A 113 -8.46 4.42 -0.45
N ALA A 114 -8.07 5.60 -0.94
CA ALA A 114 -6.67 5.88 -1.29
C ALA A 114 -5.75 5.87 -0.05
N ALA A 115 -6.21 6.36 1.08
CA ALA A 115 -5.48 6.28 2.35
C ALA A 115 -5.33 4.81 2.82
N ALA A 116 -6.38 4.00 2.73
CA ALA A 116 -6.34 2.57 3.03
C ALA A 116 -5.35 1.81 2.14
N LEU A 117 -5.29 2.16 0.84
CA LEU A 117 -4.32 1.57 -0.09
C LEU A 117 -2.88 1.89 0.34
N LYS A 118 -2.59 3.15 0.68
CA LYS A 118 -1.27 3.54 1.21
C LYS A 118 -0.89 2.76 2.47
N VAL A 119 -1.86 2.54 3.37
CA VAL A 119 -1.64 1.75 4.59
C VAL A 119 -1.32 0.28 4.24
N CYS A 120 -2.00 -0.30 3.24
CA CYS A 120 -1.68 -1.64 2.75
C CYS A 120 -0.27 -1.71 2.14
N ASP A 121 0.09 -0.75 1.28
CA ASP A 121 1.42 -0.67 0.66
C ASP A 121 2.53 -0.59 1.72
N MET A 122 2.30 0.19 2.78
CA MET A 122 3.24 0.25 3.89
C MET A 122 3.35 -1.08 4.64
N GLY A 123 2.22 -1.77 4.85
CA GLY A 123 2.20 -3.09 5.46
C GLY A 123 2.92 -4.14 4.61
N LEU A 124 2.83 -4.05 3.28
CA LEU A 124 3.55 -4.93 2.35
C LEU A 124 5.05 -4.65 2.33
N LEU A 125 5.45 -3.38 2.47
CA LEU A 125 6.84 -2.96 2.46
C LEU A 125 7.55 -3.31 3.78
N MET A 126 6.93 -2.98 4.91
CA MET A 126 7.54 -3.03 6.24
C MET A 126 7.14 -4.28 7.03
N GLY A 127 5.92 -4.75 6.83
CA GLY A 127 5.35 -5.86 7.57
C GLY A 127 5.84 -7.23 7.11
N ALA A 128 5.33 -8.26 7.77
CA ALA A 128 5.48 -9.66 7.38
C ALA A 128 4.21 -10.14 6.65
N ALA A 129 4.36 -11.19 5.83
CA ALA A 129 3.21 -11.89 5.27
C ALA A 129 2.35 -12.49 6.41
N ILE A 130 1.06 -12.16 6.40
CA ILE A 130 0.07 -12.66 7.35
C ILE A 130 -1.15 -13.18 6.60
N LEU A 131 -1.83 -14.18 7.17
CA LEU A 131 -3.11 -14.70 6.68
C LEU A 131 -3.12 -15.06 5.18
N GLY A 132 -2.03 -15.65 4.68
CA GLY A 132 -1.89 -16.00 3.27
C GLY A 132 -1.93 -14.78 2.34
N ASP A 133 -1.05 -13.81 2.63
CA ASP A 133 -0.84 -12.57 1.86
C ASP A 133 -2.10 -11.70 1.74
N ILE A 134 -2.86 -11.60 2.84
CA ILE A 134 -4.14 -10.90 2.86
C ILE A 134 -4.02 -9.42 2.44
N LEU A 135 -2.91 -8.75 2.79
CA LEU A 135 -2.69 -7.34 2.41
C LEU A 135 -2.57 -7.17 0.89
N ILE A 136 -2.00 -8.15 0.17
CA ILE A 136 -1.96 -8.12 -1.31
C ILE A 136 -3.38 -8.17 -1.87
N LYS A 137 -4.21 -9.07 -1.31
CA LYS A 137 -5.60 -9.25 -1.74
C LYS A 137 -6.46 -8.02 -1.41
N VAL A 138 -6.29 -7.42 -0.22
CA VAL A 138 -6.97 -6.18 0.16
C VAL A 138 -6.55 -5.03 -0.76
N ALA A 139 -5.24 -4.84 -0.99
CA ALA A 139 -4.73 -3.80 -1.88
C ALA A 139 -5.29 -3.94 -3.31
N ALA A 140 -5.37 -5.17 -3.83
CA ALA A 140 -5.96 -5.45 -5.14
C ALA A 140 -7.44 -5.03 -5.22
N ILE A 141 -8.23 -5.33 -4.17
CA ILE A 141 -9.64 -4.91 -4.09
C ILE A 141 -9.76 -3.37 -4.07
N LEU A 142 -8.96 -2.70 -3.21
CA LEU A 142 -8.97 -1.24 -3.09
C LEU A 142 -8.56 -0.56 -4.42
N GLN A 143 -7.53 -1.08 -5.08
CA GLN A 143 -7.07 -0.56 -6.36
C GLN A 143 -8.11 -0.76 -7.48
N ALA A 144 -8.77 -1.92 -7.52
CA ALA A 144 -9.86 -2.18 -8.47
C ALA A 144 -11.03 -1.19 -8.26
N HIS A 145 -11.39 -0.91 -7.01
CA HIS A 145 -12.43 0.06 -6.69
C HIS A 145 -12.06 1.49 -7.14
N LEU A 146 -10.84 1.94 -6.88
CA LEU A 146 -10.35 3.25 -7.33
C LEU A 146 -10.31 3.37 -8.87
N ARG A 147 -9.99 2.27 -9.57
CA ARG A 147 -10.03 2.22 -11.04
C ARG A 147 -11.46 2.24 -11.58
N SER A 148 -12.40 1.58 -10.90
CA SER A 148 -13.82 1.57 -11.27
C SER A 148 -14.50 2.94 -11.08
N GLY A 149 -13.98 3.81 -10.21
CA GLY A 149 -14.43 5.20 -10.06
C GLY A 149 -14.07 6.11 -11.25
N LYS A 150 -13.15 5.68 -12.13
CA LYS A 150 -12.95 6.29 -13.45
C LYS A 150 -13.99 5.71 -14.42
N ARG A 151 -14.98 6.53 -14.82
CA ARG A 151 -15.90 6.24 -15.94
C ARG A 151 -15.15 5.92 -17.25
N PRO A 152 -15.80 5.26 -18.23
CA PRO A 152 -15.16 4.39 -19.23
C PRO A 152 -14.13 5.10 -20.10
N GLY A 153 -13.13 4.32 -20.51
CA GLY A 153 -12.05 4.76 -21.38
C GLY A 153 -12.54 5.30 -22.72
N PRO A 154 -11.66 5.99 -23.47
CA PRO A 154 -11.96 6.33 -24.85
C PRO A 154 -12.28 5.03 -25.60
N GLY A 155 -13.25 5.07 -26.53
CA GLY A 155 -13.42 4.04 -27.56
C GLY A 155 -12.08 3.72 -28.24
N PRO A 156 -12.03 2.64 -29.04
CA PRO A 156 -10.81 1.82 -29.27
C PRO A 156 -9.55 2.64 -29.06
N ALA A 157 -8.94 2.46 -27.88
CA ALA A 157 -7.84 3.29 -27.43
C ALA A 157 -6.71 3.24 -28.45
N GLN A 158 -6.63 4.25 -29.31
CA GLN A 158 -5.34 4.81 -29.61
C GLN A 158 -4.86 5.33 -28.26
N GLU A 159 -3.88 4.64 -27.69
CA GLU A 159 -3.12 5.19 -26.57
C GLU A 159 -2.83 6.66 -26.94
N PRO A 160 -3.16 7.64 -26.07
CA PRO A 160 -2.75 9.01 -26.34
C PRO A 160 -1.25 8.95 -26.62
N PRO A 161 -0.74 9.56 -27.72
CA PRO A 161 0.64 9.39 -28.10
C PRO A 161 1.50 9.65 -26.87
N SER A 162 2.17 8.60 -26.40
CA SER A 162 2.96 8.67 -25.19
C SER A 162 4.03 9.72 -25.43
N MET A 163 3.85 10.90 -24.84
CA MET A 163 4.82 12.00 -24.92
C MET A 163 6.08 11.70 -24.09
N LYS A 164 6.21 10.44 -23.62
CA LYS A 164 7.30 9.90 -22.83
C LYS A 164 8.17 9.08 -23.77
N VAL A 165 9.47 9.38 -23.75
CA VAL A 165 10.46 8.56 -24.42
C VAL A 165 10.69 7.30 -23.59
N ASP A 166 10.61 6.14 -24.23
CA ASP A 166 11.20 4.91 -23.67
C ASP A 166 12.72 5.01 -23.80
N VAL A 167 13.42 5.06 -22.67
CA VAL A 167 14.88 5.24 -22.64
C VAL A 167 15.62 4.04 -23.22
N GLU A 168 15.07 2.83 -23.09
CA GLU A 168 15.71 1.60 -23.58
C GLU A 168 15.37 1.31 -25.04
N ASN A 169 14.21 1.78 -25.51
CA ASN A 169 13.78 1.61 -26.90
C ASN A 169 13.10 2.90 -27.43
N PRO A 170 13.87 3.99 -27.67
CA PRO A 170 13.29 5.27 -28.02
C PRO A 170 12.72 5.27 -29.44
N ASP A 171 11.48 5.77 -29.57
CA ASP A 171 10.87 6.09 -30.87
C ASP A 171 11.52 7.34 -31.45
N LEU A 172 12.57 7.14 -32.26
CA LEU A 172 13.37 8.23 -32.85
C LEU A 172 12.62 8.99 -33.96
N ASP A 173 11.57 8.41 -34.53
CA ASP A 173 10.70 9.11 -35.48
C ASP A 173 9.90 10.20 -34.77
N LYS A 174 9.47 9.93 -33.53
CA LYS A 174 8.77 10.90 -32.68
C LYS A 174 9.72 11.83 -31.90
N PHE A 175 10.86 11.31 -31.45
CA PHE A 175 11.79 12.04 -30.58
C PHE A 175 13.23 12.02 -31.13
N PRO A 176 13.49 12.60 -32.31
CA PRO A 176 14.78 12.48 -32.99
C PRO A 176 15.95 13.06 -32.16
N ARG A 177 15.68 14.11 -31.38
CA ARG A 177 16.70 14.76 -30.53
C ARG A 177 17.13 13.92 -29.33
N PHE A 178 16.43 12.84 -29.01
CA PHE A 178 16.79 11.98 -27.89
C PHE A 178 18.10 11.24 -28.13
N ALA A 179 18.39 10.86 -29.38
CA ALA A 179 19.64 10.20 -29.76
C ALA A 179 20.88 11.08 -29.55
N GLU A 180 20.71 12.41 -29.54
CA GLU A 180 21.79 13.38 -29.36
C GLU A 180 21.97 13.83 -27.91
N ALA A 181 21.07 13.42 -27.01
CA ALA A 181 21.10 13.85 -25.62
C ALA A 181 22.27 13.17 -24.87
N PRO A 182 23.23 13.93 -24.32
CA PRO A 182 24.30 13.34 -23.52
C PRO A 182 23.72 12.73 -22.25
N SER A 183 24.17 11.53 -21.91
CA SER A 183 23.72 10.79 -20.73
C SER A 183 24.90 10.15 -19.99
N LEU A 184 24.68 9.88 -18.71
CA LEU A 184 25.57 9.08 -17.87
C LEU A 184 24.82 7.82 -17.46
N SER A 185 25.49 6.67 -17.50
CA SER A 185 24.93 5.39 -17.06
C SER A 185 25.87 4.71 -16.06
N CYS A 186 25.28 3.98 -15.11
CA CYS A 186 26.01 3.16 -14.16
C CYS A 186 25.17 1.94 -13.76
N ILE A 187 25.84 0.91 -13.23
CA ILE A 187 25.19 -0.21 -12.54
C ILE A 187 25.49 -0.02 -11.06
N LEU A 188 24.45 0.27 -10.27
CA LEU A 188 24.59 0.50 -8.84
C LEU A 188 24.51 -0.82 -8.08
N SER A 189 25.57 -1.15 -7.34
CA SER A 189 25.70 -2.39 -6.56
C SER A 189 25.33 -2.20 -5.08
N PRO A 190 25.03 -3.28 -4.34
CA PRO A 190 24.74 -3.18 -2.91
C PRO A 190 25.87 -2.50 -2.12
N GLY A 191 25.51 -1.48 -1.34
CA GLY A 191 26.45 -0.68 -0.53
C GLY A 191 26.97 0.58 -1.22
N GLU A 192 26.72 0.76 -2.52
CA GLU A 192 27.08 1.97 -3.24
C GLU A 192 26.03 3.08 -3.09
N ILE A 193 26.47 4.33 -3.25
CA ILE A 193 25.62 5.52 -3.17
C ILE A 193 25.73 6.28 -4.48
N LEU A 194 24.58 6.54 -5.12
CA LEU A 194 24.48 7.40 -6.29
C LEU A 194 23.98 8.78 -5.86
N PHE A 195 24.77 9.82 -6.11
CA PHE A 195 24.30 11.20 -5.97
C PHE A 195 23.64 11.66 -7.27
N ILE A 196 22.37 12.07 -7.18
CA ILE A 196 21.60 12.64 -8.30
C ILE A 196 21.38 14.12 -7.99
N PRO A 197 22.04 15.05 -8.71
CA PRO A 197 21.88 16.48 -8.46
C PRO A 197 20.44 16.96 -8.68
N LEU A 198 20.09 18.09 -8.07
CA LEU A 198 18.80 18.74 -8.28
C LEU A 198 18.54 18.96 -9.78
N GLN A 199 17.32 18.63 -10.21
CA GLN A 199 16.84 18.73 -11.60
C GLN A 199 17.45 17.73 -12.60
N TYR A 200 18.27 16.76 -12.17
CA TYR A 200 18.75 15.71 -13.07
C TYR A 200 17.65 14.69 -13.39
N TRP A 201 17.46 14.44 -14.68
CA TRP A 201 16.66 13.32 -15.17
C TRP A 201 17.38 12.00 -14.87
N HIS A 202 16.66 11.02 -14.36
CA HIS A 202 17.21 9.69 -14.07
C HIS A 202 16.22 8.61 -14.48
N TYR A 203 16.76 7.54 -15.07
CA TYR A 203 16.05 6.32 -15.41
C TYR A 203 16.71 5.17 -14.65
N VAL A 204 15.90 4.28 -14.06
CA VAL A 204 16.39 3.16 -13.25
C VAL A 204 15.65 1.89 -13.67
N ARG A 205 16.42 0.84 -13.94
CA ARG A 205 15.90 -0.51 -14.13
C ARG A 205 16.61 -1.47 -13.18
N ALA A 206 15.83 -2.27 -12.47
CA ALA A 206 16.37 -3.35 -11.65
C ALA A 206 16.87 -4.49 -12.54
N LEU A 207 18.11 -4.93 -12.33
CA LEU A 207 18.67 -6.10 -13.04
C LEU A 207 18.30 -7.42 -12.35
N ASP A 208 18.09 -7.36 -11.02
CA ASP A 208 17.74 -8.47 -10.14
C ASP A 208 16.66 -8.01 -9.13
N LEU A 209 16.20 -8.91 -8.25
CA LEU A 209 15.40 -8.53 -7.08
C LEU A 209 16.19 -7.48 -6.26
N SER A 210 15.66 -6.26 -6.18
CA SER A 210 16.41 -5.10 -5.70
C SER A 210 15.62 -4.31 -4.66
N PHE A 211 16.35 -3.69 -3.73
CA PHE A 211 15.83 -2.76 -2.72
C PHE A 211 16.80 -1.59 -2.58
N SER A 212 16.31 -0.36 -2.71
CA SER A 212 17.10 0.87 -2.65
C SER A 212 16.44 1.90 -1.71
N VAL A 213 17.26 2.72 -1.05
CA VAL A 213 16.79 3.81 -0.18
C VAL A 213 17.25 5.13 -0.77
N SER A 214 16.35 6.11 -0.87
CA SER A 214 16.65 7.47 -1.33
C SER A 214 16.50 8.47 -0.19
N PHE A 215 17.46 9.39 -0.09
CA PHE A 215 17.39 10.54 0.83
C PHE A 215 17.23 11.80 -0.01
N TRP A 216 16.30 12.67 0.38
CA TRP A 216 16.01 13.93 -0.30
C TRP A 216 16.28 15.07 0.68
N TRP A 217 17.14 16.03 0.31
CA TRP A 217 17.55 17.15 1.17
C TRP A 217 17.69 18.46 0.37
N SER A 218 17.67 19.59 1.07
CA SER A 218 17.78 20.95 0.51
C SER A 218 18.83 21.77 1.24
#